data_AF-A0A954DY22-F1
#
_entry.id   AF-A0A954DY22-F1
#
_cell.length_a   1.000
_cell.length_b   1.000
_cell.length_c   1.000
_cell.angle_alpha   90.00
_cell.angle_beta   90.00
_cell.angle_gamma   90.00
#
_symmetry.space_group_name_H-M   'P 1'
#
loop_
_entity.id
_entity.type
_entity.pdbx_description
1 polymer ?
#
loop_
_entity_poly.entity_id
_entity_poly.type
_entity_poly.pdbx_seq_one_letter_code
_entity_poly.pdbx_strand_id
1 'polypeptide(L)'
;MIARPLWILVAGVAAAILVLRLSEAPADSIALEAPAPVVPEASVLMRLVPGAVYRPSSERKVVAKAAASRESASALHEQLVLVRGPRGESVAAARLESAAARPVFSDADGRARLELALSDEPTRLRVRAAGYCDAVVELARLSDAPIVVDLADGGRLEGIVRWADGAPARANTCVLAWRSARRPGADEVLRVRDGDFSPDLRVARTDALGRFHFDGVDAASELELSAVCEGGLVLRRARGVRAGDAEVELVLEPVVGAALELRDAEGGAPRAGESWFEGIAMWDPSDPRLAPCPLPEGGLELAWLGGSPLQQLVAGGRDRYVMLYRAHDEVPYVRPEGSFSISVPGYEPIWTRFPLEPISDAMTVRELGLVRRTDRFAALEFSLDGVEGWMSARGRADQQAFGLLRLKGVDAHVELEAALRSNPDGRWKLDGVPCGRYELSLALRDWSSVLPGPSAETVIVDVDEDGASAHLSLAGRGAGEILVARADGSDYAGELVLRVKQGDPVRYVRFAAAPYVIGGLEEGEYEVSVERVGAHAAAGAPSAQLWLTADTVSVCMIHLP
;
A
#
# COMPACT_ATOMS: atom_id res chain seq x y z
N MET A 1 38.82 -11.94 -38.90
CA MET A 1 37.80 -12.77 -39.57
C MET A 1 37.60 -14.00 -38.69
N ILE A 2 36.50 -14.02 -37.91
CA ILE A 2 35.68 -15.18 -37.46
C ILE A 2 36.47 -16.38 -36.86
N ALA A 3 36.29 -16.89 -35.63
CA ALA A 3 35.24 -16.79 -34.63
C ALA A 3 35.77 -17.21 -33.23
N ARG A 4 34.94 -16.88 -32.24
CA ARG A 4 34.97 -17.12 -30.80
C ARG A 4 34.36 -18.52 -30.47
N PRO A 5 34.16 -18.95 -29.20
CA PRO A 5 34.90 -20.07 -28.61
C PRO A 5 34.05 -21.24 -28.05
N LEU A 6 34.78 -22.28 -27.66
CA LEU A 6 34.40 -23.44 -26.85
C LEU A 6 34.13 -23.02 -25.38
N TRP A 7 32.87 -22.85 -24.97
CA TRP A 7 32.44 -22.69 -23.56
C TRP A 7 31.10 -23.40 -23.30
N ILE A 8 31.06 -24.72 -23.49
CA ILE A 8 29.99 -25.59 -22.95
C ILE A 8 30.65 -26.89 -22.48
N LEU A 9 31.34 -26.83 -21.34
CA LEU A 9 31.89 -28.02 -20.67
C LEU A 9 32.24 -27.72 -19.20
N VAL A 10 31.36 -27.03 -18.48
CA VAL A 10 31.45 -26.89 -17.01
C VAL A 10 30.11 -27.11 -16.30
N ALA A 11 28.96 -27.02 -16.97
CA ALA A 11 27.66 -27.25 -16.31
C ALA A 11 27.23 -28.73 -16.22
N GLY A 12 27.86 -29.65 -16.98
CA GLY A 12 27.41 -31.04 -17.08
C GLY A 12 27.97 -32.03 -16.04
N VAL A 13 28.95 -31.62 -15.23
CA VAL A 13 29.66 -32.54 -14.30
C VAL A 13 29.18 -32.40 -12.85
N ALA A 14 28.53 -31.30 -12.48
CA ALA A 14 28.00 -31.10 -11.12
C ALA A 14 26.69 -31.87 -10.86
N ALA A 15 25.90 -32.19 -11.88
CA ALA A 15 24.65 -32.93 -11.73
C ALA A 15 24.82 -34.46 -11.63
N ALA A 16 25.97 -35.00 -12.08
CA ALA A 16 26.23 -36.44 -12.07
C ALA A 16 26.83 -36.97 -10.75
N ILE A 17 27.33 -36.09 -9.88
CA ILE A 17 27.94 -36.46 -8.59
C ILE A 17 26.90 -36.50 -7.45
N LEU A 18 25.72 -35.90 -7.63
CA LEU A 18 24.65 -35.92 -6.60
C LEU A 18 23.71 -37.13 -6.69
N VAL A 19 23.76 -37.93 -7.77
CA VAL A 19 22.83 -39.06 -8.00
C VAL A 19 23.45 -40.44 -7.72
N LEU A 20 24.75 -40.52 -7.38
CA LEU A 20 25.46 -41.80 -7.16
C LEU A 20 25.98 -42.02 -5.73
N ARG A 21 25.30 -41.48 -4.70
CA ARG A 21 25.65 -41.75 -3.28
C ARG A 21 24.48 -42.14 -2.37
N LEU A 22 23.40 -42.68 -2.93
CA LEU A 22 22.31 -43.29 -2.17
C LEU A 22 21.96 -44.69 -2.72
N SER A 23 22.91 -45.61 -2.67
CA SER A 23 22.60 -47.03 -2.64
C SER A 23 23.67 -47.77 -1.86
N GLU A 24 23.23 -48.61 -0.92
CA GLU A 24 23.98 -49.55 -0.06
C GLU A 24 24.04 -49.16 1.44
N ALA A 25 22.96 -49.48 2.15
CA ALA A 25 23.02 -50.03 3.52
C ALA A 25 21.74 -50.86 3.80
N PRO A 26 21.83 -51.99 4.53
CA PRO A 26 20.78 -52.99 4.61
C PRO A 26 19.71 -52.69 5.68
N ALA A 27 18.58 -53.38 5.51
CA ALA A 27 17.39 -53.32 6.35
C ALA A 27 17.69 -53.67 7.83
N ASP A 28 17.26 -52.80 8.73
CA ASP A 28 16.61 -53.18 9.99
C ASP A 28 15.80 -52.00 10.57
N SER A 29 14.72 -52.38 11.24
CA SER A 29 13.52 -51.62 11.58
C SER A 29 13.68 -50.45 12.57
N ILE A 30 13.23 -49.26 12.19
CA ILE A 30 12.62 -48.26 13.11
C ILE A 30 11.52 -47.51 12.33
N ALA A 31 10.28 -47.56 12.82
CA ALA A 31 9.17 -46.75 12.33
C ALA A 31 9.43 -45.27 12.69
N LEU A 32 9.58 -44.42 11.68
CA LEU A 32 9.61 -42.97 11.80
C LEU A 32 8.56 -42.41 10.84
N GLU A 33 7.61 -41.67 11.41
CA GLU A 33 6.57 -40.94 10.70
C GLU A 33 7.19 -40.06 9.62
N ALA A 34 6.63 -40.14 8.41
CA ALA A 34 7.02 -39.28 7.31
C ALA A 34 6.69 -37.81 7.66
N PRO A 35 7.63 -36.86 7.54
CA PRO A 35 7.28 -35.45 7.61
C PRO A 35 6.40 -35.09 6.40
N ALA A 36 5.33 -34.33 6.66
CA ALA A 36 4.47 -33.78 5.64
C ALA A 36 5.29 -32.95 4.61
N PRO A 37 4.85 -32.90 3.34
CA PRO A 37 5.55 -32.10 2.33
C PRO A 37 5.56 -30.63 2.74
N VAL A 38 6.77 -30.07 2.87
CA VAL A 38 6.99 -28.63 3.02
C VAL A 38 6.66 -27.99 1.66
N VAL A 39 5.49 -27.36 1.58
CA VAL A 39 5.15 -26.44 0.49
C VAL A 39 5.97 -25.16 0.71
N PRO A 40 6.73 -24.67 -0.28
CA PRO A 40 7.45 -23.41 -0.13
C PRO A 40 6.42 -22.28 0.06
N GLU A 41 6.52 -21.54 1.17
CA GLU A 41 5.76 -20.32 1.40
C GLU A 41 6.12 -19.31 0.30
N ALA A 42 5.18 -19.10 -0.63
CA ALA A 42 5.30 -18.02 -1.60
C ALA A 42 5.28 -16.67 -0.85
N SER A 43 6.35 -15.90 -1.02
CA SER A 43 6.48 -14.55 -0.50
C SER A 43 5.33 -13.68 -1.02
N VAL A 44 4.43 -13.28 -0.12
CA VAL A 44 3.32 -12.37 -0.46
C VAL A 44 3.88 -10.97 -0.65
N LEU A 45 3.97 -10.52 -1.91
CA LEU A 45 4.17 -9.11 -2.23
C LEU A 45 2.86 -8.35 -1.94
N MET A 46 2.76 -7.73 -0.76
CA MET A 46 1.74 -6.71 -0.52
C MET A 46 2.18 -5.41 -1.20
N ARG A 47 1.51 -5.04 -2.31
CA ARG A 47 1.55 -3.68 -2.83
C ARG A 47 0.35 -2.92 -2.25
N LEU A 48 0.62 -1.83 -1.53
CA LEU A 48 -0.42 -0.83 -1.26
C LEU A 48 -0.75 -0.12 -2.56
N VAL A 49 -1.95 -0.33 -3.07
CA VAL A 49 -2.50 0.43 -4.20
C VAL A 49 -3.13 1.71 -3.62
N PRO A 50 -2.79 2.91 -4.13
CA PRO A 50 -3.36 4.16 -3.64
C PRO A 50 -4.86 4.23 -3.91
N GLY A 51 -5.65 4.41 -2.85
CA GLY A 51 -7.00 4.96 -2.95
C GLY A 51 -6.95 6.47 -3.19
N ALA A 52 -7.84 6.94 -4.07
CA ALA A 52 -8.02 8.30 -4.59
C ALA A 52 -7.15 8.66 -5.82
N VAL A 53 -7.82 8.65 -6.99
CA VAL A 53 -7.32 9.19 -8.26
C VAL A 53 -7.06 10.69 -8.10
N TYR A 54 -5.78 11.05 -7.97
CA TYR A 54 -5.33 12.43 -8.14
C TYR A 54 -5.18 12.71 -9.65
N ARG A 55 -6.02 13.59 -10.19
CA ARG A 55 -5.74 14.24 -11.49
C ARG A 55 -4.87 15.47 -11.20
N PRO A 56 -3.62 15.54 -11.67
CA PRO A 56 -2.88 16.79 -11.64
C PRO A 56 -3.59 17.76 -12.58
N SER A 57 -4.11 18.87 -12.05
CA SER A 57 -4.35 20.04 -12.88
C SER A 57 -2.99 20.52 -13.37
N SER A 58 -2.75 20.32 -14.66
CA SER A 58 -1.67 20.94 -15.41
C SER A 58 -1.63 22.45 -15.15
N GLU A 59 -0.39 22.96 -15.05
CA GLU A 59 0.01 24.35 -14.87
C GLU A 59 0.01 24.89 -13.43
N ARG A 60 1.08 24.54 -12.69
CA ARG A 60 1.68 25.51 -11.76
C ARG A 60 2.96 26.07 -12.36
N LYS A 61 2.85 27.34 -12.77
CA LYS A 61 3.97 28.29 -12.76
C LYS A 61 4.78 28.06 -11.49
N VAL A 62 6.08 27.83 -11.68
CA VAL A 62 7.09 27.86 -10.64
C VAL A 62 6.92 29.14 -9.84
N VAL A 63 6.35 29.04 -8.63
CA VAL A 63 6.37 30.15 -7.65
C VAL A 63 7.73 30.10 -6.97
N ALA A 64 8.75 30.48 -7.71
CA ALA A 64 9.96 31.05 -7.14
C ALA A 64 9.65 32.51 -6.82
N LYS A 65 8.91 32.77 -5.73
CA LYS A 65 8.72 34.14 -5.22
C LYS A 65 8.47 34.16 -3.72
N ALA A 66 9.48 33.74 -2.96
CA ALA A 66 9.56 33.99 -1.52
C ALA A 66 10.96 34.48 -1.14
N ALA A 67 11.43 35.54 -1.81
CA ALA A 67 12.63 36.28 -1.37
C ALA A 67 12.66 37.75 -1.85
N ALA A 68 11.74 38.19 -2.72
CA ALA A 68 11.73 39.56 -3.25
C ALA A 68 10.30 40.14 -3.21
N SER A 69 9.86 40.53 -2.01
CA SER A 69 8.77 41.50 -1.81
C SER A 69 8.75 41.96 -0.34
N ARG A 70 9.85 42.54 0.13
CA ARG A 70 9.89 43.30 1.40
C ARG A 70 10.02 44.79 1.06
N GLU A 71 9.02 45.38 0.41
CA GLU A 71 8.95 46.85 0.29
C GLU A 71 7.58 47.39 -0.19
N SER A 72 6.50 46.67 0.10
CA SER A 72 5.17 47.29 0.15
C SER A 72 4.69 47.20 1.58
N ALA A 73 4.55 48.35 2.24
CA ALA A 73 3.89 48.45 3.54
C ALA A 73 2.43 48.02 3.37
N SER A 74 2.18 46.70 3.45
CA SER A 74 0.84 46.15 3.58
C SER A 74 0.22 46.78 4.82
N ALA A 75 -0.93 47.43 4.67
CA ALA A 75 -1.67 47.95 5.80
C ALA A 75 -2.02 46.77 6.71
N LEU A 76 -1.44 46.76 7.91
CA LEU A 76 -1.78 45.79 8.95
C LEU A 76 -3.15 46.16 9.50
N HIS A 77 -4.05 45.18 9.56
CA HIS A 77 -5.36 45.32 10.18
C HIS A 77 -5.29 44.81 11.61
N GLU A 78 -5.75 45.61 12.56
CA GLU A 78 -5.83 45.19 13.97
C GLU A 78 -7.15 44.46 14.19
N GLN A 79 -7.07 43.19 14.59
CA GLN A 79 -8.21 42.33 14.87
C GLN A 79 -8.25 42.00 16.36
N LEU A 80 -9.33 42.39 17.04
CA LEU A 80 -9.58 41.98 18.43
C LEU A 80 -10.08 40.54 18.47
N VAL A 81 -9.47 39.73 19.32
CA VAL A 81 -9.87 38.35 19.61
C VAL A 81 -10.18 38.20 21.09
N LEU A 82 -11.33 37.60 21.39
CA LEU A 82 -11.82 37.31 22.73
C LEU A 82 -11.77 35.78 22.92
N VAL A 83 -10.98 35.30 23.86
CA VAL A 83 -10.83 33.87 24.16
C VAL A 83 -11.60 33.52 25.41
N ARG A 84 -12.49 32.54 25.30
CA ARG A 84 -13.39 32.10 26.37
C ARG A 84 -13.27 30.62 26.63
N GLY A 85 -13.51 30.20 27.86
CA GLY A 85 -13.65 28.80 28.22
C GLY A 85 -15.10 28.32 28.06
N PRO A 86 -15.37 27.04 28.33
CA PRO A 86 -16.66 26.41 28.05
C PRO A 86 -17.79 26.92 28.94
N ARG A 87 -17.49 27.61 30.05
CA ARG A 87 -18.50 28.24 30.92
C ARG A 87 -18.63 29.74 30.64
N GLY A 88 -18.01 30.23 29.55
CA GLY A 88 -18.01 31.64 29.14
C GLY A 88 -17.04 32.52 29.92
N GLU A 89 -16.20 31.93 30.78
CA GLU A 89 -15.14 32.62 31.50
C GLU A 89 -14.05 33.10 30.55
N SER A 90 -13.37 34.19 30.88
CA SER A 90 -12.25 34.69 30.07
C SER A 90 -10.99 33.85 30.30
N VAL A 91 -10.29 33.50 29.21
CA VAL A 91 -9.08 32.67 29.28
C VAL A 91 -7.85 33.55 29.08
N ALA A 92 -7.11 33.74 30.16
CA ALA A 92 -5.87 34.51 30.15
C ALA A 92 -4.68 33.69 29.62
N ALA A 93 -3.68 34.39 29.08
CA ALA A 93 -2.45 33.80 28.55
C ALA A 93 -2.67 32.72 27.46
N ALA A 94 -3.82 32.74 26.78
CA ALA A 94 -4.04 31.95 25.59
C ALA A 94 -3.08 32.45 24.50
N ARG A 95 -2.34 31.55 23.87
CA ARG A 95 -1.43 31.83 22.77
C ARG A 95 -2.19 31.77 21.45
N LEU A 96 -2.14 32.85 20.70
CA LEU A 96 -2.77 33.01 19.40
C LEU A 96 -1.69 32.99 18.31
N GLU A 97 -1.80 32.06 17.36
CA GLU A 97 -0.80 31.83 16.31
C GLU A 97 -1.46 31.89 14.93
N SER A 98 -0.80 32.57 13.99
CA SER A 98 -1.18 32.59 12.59
C SER A 98 0.06 32.71 11.72
N ALA A 99 0.07 32.12 10.52
CA ALA A 99 1.18 32.29 9.57
C ALA A 99 1.36 33.76 9.15
N ALA A 100 0.30 34.57 9.25
CA ALA A 100 0.30 35.99 8.87
C ALA A 100 0.71 36.94 10.01
N ALA A 101 0.94 36.44 11.23
CA ALA A 101 1.23 37.28 12.40
C ALA A 101 2.26 36.66 13.36
N ARG A 102 2.85 37.52 14.19
CA ARG A 102 3.63 37.04 15.34
C ARG A 102 2.67 36.45 16.39
N PRO A 103 3.10 35.44 17.17
CA PRO A 103 2.30 34.94 18.27
C PRO A 103 1.99 36.03 19.31
N VAL A 104 0.73 36.12 19.73
CA VAL A 104 0.26 37.06 20.76
C VAL A 104 -0.40 36.26 21.89
N PHE A 105 -0.42 36.82 23.10
CA PHE A 105 -1.08 36.21 24.25
C PHE A 105 -2.29 37.04 24.68
N SER A 106 -3.37 36.37 25.11
CA SER A 106 -4.51 37.05 25.71
C SER A 106 -4.17 37.61 27.11
N ASP A 107 -4.76 38.75 27.43
CA ASP A 107 -4.66 39.39 28.75
C ASP A 107 -5.57 38.70 29.78
N ALA A 108 -5.65 39.28 30.99
CA ALA A 108 -6.47 38.75 32.09
C ALA A 108 -7.97 38.70 31.77
N ASP A 109 -8.44 39.53 30.84
CA ASP A 109 -9.83 39.60 30.38
C ASP A 109 -10.05 38.72 29.12
N GLY A 110 -9.08 37.87 28.78
CA GLY A 110 -9.12 36.98 27.63
C GLY A 110 -9.02 37.71 26.28
N ARG A 111 -8.51 38.95 26.26
CA ARG A 111 -8.45 39.76 25.04
C ARG A 111 -7.05 39.73 24.45
N ALA A 112 -6.97 39.56 23.13
CA ALA A 112 -5.73 39.67 22.37
C ALA A 112 -5.95 40.53 21.13
N ARG A 113 -4.97 41.36 20.80
CA ARG A 113 -4.96 42.16 19.56
C ARG A 113 -3.96 41.54 18.60
N LEU A 114 -4.46 41.12 17.44
CA LEU A 114 -3.65 40.54 16.37
C LEU A 114 -3.51 41.55 15.24
N GLU A 115 -2.28 41.83 14.85
CA GLU A 115 -1.99 42.57 13.63
C GLU A 115 -1.86 41.57 12.48
N LEU A 116 -2.86 41.55 11.59
CA LEU A 116 -2.91 40.64 10.45
C LEU A 116 -2.68 41.42 9.16
N ALA A 117 -1.82 40.91 8.29
CA ALA A 117 -1.70 41.45 6.95
C ALA A 117 -2.97 41.12 6.14
N LEU A 118 -3.49 42.11 5.42
CA LEU A 118 -4.58 41.89 4.47
C LEU A 118 -4.14 40.88 3.40
N SER A 119 -4.90 39.80 3.27
CA SER A 119 -4.69 38.73 2.31
C SER A 119 -6.02 38.37 1.65
N ASP A 120 -5.98 38.07 0.35
CA ASP A 120 -7.12 37.51 -0.37
C ASP A 120 -7.38 36.03 -0.02
N GLU A 121 -6.42 35.38 0.65
CA GLU A 121 -6.55 34.03 1.16
C GLU A 121 -7.06 34.00 2.61
N PRO A 122 -7.95 33.06 2.96
CA PRO A 122 -8.48 32.95 4.32
C PRO A 122 -7.34 32.71 5.32
N THR A 123 -7.30 33.55 6.35
CA THR A 123 -6.27 33.46 7.39
C THR A 123 -6.71 32.48 8.46
N ARG A 124 -5.88 31.50 8.78
CA ARG A 124 -6.17 30.58 9.89
C ARG A 124 -5.54 31.09 11.18
N LEU A 125 -6.34 31.10 12.25
CA LEU A 125 -5.93 31.47 13.59
C LEU A 125 -6.03 30.24 14.50
N ARG A 126 -4.90 29.82 15.07
CA ARG A 126 -4.84 28.78 16.10
C ARG A 126 -4.81 29.44 17.47
N VAL A 127 -5.65 28.98 18.39
CA VAL A 127 -5.69 29.45 19.78
C VAL A 127 -5.43 28.29 20.72
N ARG A 128 -4.48 28.48 21.65
CA ARG A 128 -4.01 27.45 22.59
C ARG A 128 -3.98 28.00 24.00
N ALA A 129 -4.53 27.26 24.96
CA ALA A 129 -4.44 27.61 26.38
C ALA A 129 -4.28 26.35 27.22
N ALA A 130 -3.55 26.45 28.33
CA ALA A 130 -3.34 25.33 29.24
C ALA A 130 -4.68 24.83 29.79
N GLY A 131 -4.90 23.52 29.76
CA GLY A 131 -6.15 22.89 30.21
C GLY A 131 -7.31 22.96 29.21
N TYR A 132 -7.10 23.49 28.01
CA TYR A 132 -8.12 23.62 26.98
C TYR A 132 -7.71 22.94 25.68
N CYS A 133 -8.71 22.55 24.88
CA CYS A 133 -8.48 22.06 23.53
C CYS A 133 -8.00 23.18 22.59
N ASP A 134 -7.05 22.86 21.71
CA ASP A 134 -6.66 23.74 20.61
C ASP A 134 -7.88 24.06 19.73
N ALA A 135 -8.11 25.35 19.47
CA ALA A 135 -9.12 25.82 18.54
C ALA A 135 -8.47 26.37 17.27
N VAL A 136 -9.07 26.06 16.12
CA VAL A 136 -8.69 26.61 14.81
C VAL A 136 -9.88 27.35 14.25
N VAL A 137 -9.67 28.64 13.95
CA VAL A 137 -10.69 29.52 13.36
C VAL A 137 -10.22 29.98 11.99
N GLU A 138 -11.04 29.77 10.97
CA GLU A 138 -10.79 30.31 9.63
C GLU A 138 -11.40 31.70 9.50
N LEU A 139 -10.56 32.68 9.20
CA LEU A 139 -10.94 34.07 8.99
C LEU A 139 -11.09 34.31 7.50
N ALA A 140 -12.31 34.17 6.99
CA ALA A 140 -12.62 34.37 5.58
C ALA A 140 -12.37 35.82 5.12
N ARG A 141 -12.62 36.81 5.99
CA ARG A 141 -12.28 38.22 5.81
C ARG A 141 -11.99 38.86 7.17
N LEU A 142 -11.04 39.79 7.19
CA LEU A 142 -10.77 40.62 8.36
C LEU A 142 -11.95 41.58 8.60
N SER A 143 -12.33 41.77 9.86
CA SER A 143 -13.53 42.50 10.27
C SER A 143 -13.23 43.38 11.47
N ASP A 144 -13.92 44.50 11.61
CA ASP A 144 -13.82 45.34 12.81
C ASP A 144 -14.55 44.70 14.02
N ALA A 145 -15.39 43.70 13.77
CA ALA A 145 -16.07 42.96 14.83
C ALA A 145 -15.07 42.05 15.59
N PRO A 146 -15.16 41.96 16.93
CA PRO A 146 -14.32 41.03 17.69
C PRO A 146 -14.59 39.58 17.29
N ILE A 147 -13.53 38.81 17.09
CA ILE A 147 -13.63 37.36 16.93
C ILE A 147 -13.74 36.74 18.31
N VAL A 148 -14.77 35.94 18.55
CA VAL A 148 -14.91 35.17 19.78
C VAL A 148 -14.46 33.73 19.51
N VAL A 149 -13.54 33.24 20.33
CA VAL A 149 -13.03 31.86 20.28
C VAL A 149 -13.38 31.17 21.59
N ASP A 150 -14.35 30.28 21.53
CA ASP A 150 -14.75 29.45 22.66
C ASP A 150 -13.92 28.16 22.66
N LEU A 151 -13.16 27.94 23.72
CA LEU A 151 -12.35 26.76 23.94
C LEU A 151 -13.13 25.71 24.71
N ALA A 152 -12.95 24.45 24.34
CA ALA A 152 -13.47 23.31 25.10
C ALA A 152 -12.46 22.86 26.17
N ASP A 153 -12.94 22.22 27.24
CA ASP A 153 -12.07 21.59 28.24
C ASP A 153 -11.13 20.58 27.56
N GLY A 154 -9.85 20.64 27.91
CA GLY A 154 -8.80 19.81 27.37
C GLY A 154 -8.21 18.90 28.43
N GLY A 155 -8.08 17.62 28.10
CA GLY A 155 -7.35 16.64 28.88
C GLY A 155 -5.88 16.54 28.48
N ARG A 156 -5.17 15.68 29.21
CA ARG A 156 -3.79 15.31 28.94
C ARG A 156 -3.71 13.83 28.58
N LEU A 157 -2.89 13.52 27.58
CA LEU A 157 -2.55 12.16 27.20
C LEU A 157 -1.05 11.99 27.37
N GLU A 158 -0.62 10.93 28.05
CA GLU A 158 0.79 10.63 28.29
C GLU A 158 1.10 9.22 27.78
N GLY A 159 2.36 9.02 27.41
CA GLY A 159 2.80 7.72 26.94
C GLY A 159 4.31 7.60 26.89
N ILE A 160 4.74 6.40 26.55
CA ILE A 160 6.14 6.04 26.33
C ILE A 160 6.27 5.32 25.00
N VAL A 161 7.34 5.65 24.28
CA VAL A 161 7.76 4.93 23.08
C VAL A 161 8.99 4.10 23.44
N ARG A 162 8.96 2.81 23.09
CA ARG A 162 10.06 1.87 23.30
C ARG A 162 10.40 1.15 22.00
N TRP A 163 11.62 0.68 21.90
CA TRP A 163 12.00 -0.31 20.89
C TRP A 163 11.48 -1.69 21.29
N ALA A 164 11.37 -2.60 20.32
CA ALA A 164 10.91 -3.97 20.53
C ALA A 164 11.75 -4.76 21.56
N ASP A 165 13.01 -4.39 21.76
CA ASP A 165 13.90 -4.95 22.79
C ASP A 165 13.63 -4.39 24.21
N GLY A 166 12.68 -3.46 24.34
CA GLY A 166 12.29 -2.80 25.58
C GLY A 166 13.07 -1.52 25.90
N ALA A 167 14.11 -1.16 25.15
CA ALA A 167 14.86 0.07 25.34
C ALA A 167 13.97 1.31 25.08
N PRO A 168 14.16 2.43 25.80
CA PRO A 168 13.42 3.65 25.50
C PRO A 168 13.76 4.17 24.10
N ALA A 169 12.76 4.70 23.40
CA ALA A 169 13.00 5.39 22.14
C ALA A 169 13.89 6.61 22.34
N ARG A 170 14.65 6.96 21.31
CA ARG A 170 15.55 8.13 21.35
C ARG A 170 14.76 9.42 21.53
N ALA A 171 15.39 10.43 22.11
CA ALA A 171 14.82 11.77 22.17
C ALA A 171 14.47 12.28 20.77
N ASN A 172 13.43 13.10 20.67
CA ASN A 172 12.87 13.64 19.43
C ASN A 172 12.21 12.62 18.50
N THR A 173 11.96 11.38 18.95
CA THR A 173 11.04 10.47 18.24
C THR A 173 9.70 11.17 18.10
N CYS A 174 9.16 11.14 16.89
CA CYS A 174 7.89 11.78 16.60
C CYS A 174 6.74 10.87 16.99
N VAL A 175 5.78 11.39 17.74
CA VAL A 175 4.50 10.74 18.01
C VAL A 175 3.41 11.51 17.29
N LEU A 176 2.70 10.84 16.41
CA LEU A 176 1.57 11.35 15.66
C LEU A 176 0.28 10.89 16.33
N ALA A 177 -0.67 11.79 16.53
CA ALA A 177 -1.99 11.46 17.06
C ALA A 177 -3.09 12.12 16.25
N TRP A 178 -4.12 11.37 15.86
CA TRP A 178 -5.28 11.88 15.12
C TRP A 178 -6.56 11.22 15.60
N ARG A 179 -7.71 11.82 15.28
CA ARG A 179 -9.02 11.27 15.64
C ARG A 179 -9.30 9.99 14.87
N SER A 180 -9.74 8.91 15.53
CA SER A 180 -10.04 7.63 14.88
C SER A 180 -11.09 7.76 13.76
N ALA A 181 -12.05 8.68 13.92
CA ALA A 181 -13.08 8.95 12.92
C ALA A 181 -12.56 9.67 11.66
N ARG A 182 -11.40 10.31 11.73
CA ARG A 182 -10.81 11.05 10.61
C ARG A 182 -9.30 10.86 10.57
N ARG A 183 -8.89 10.04 9.62
CA ARG A 183 -7.51 9.80 9.30
C ARG A 183 -6.92 10.94 8.45
N PRO A 184 -5.75 11.51 8.79
CA PRO A 184 -5.11 12.53 7.98
C PRO A 184 -4.56 11.94 6.68
N GLY A 185 -4.45 12.79 5.66
CA GLY A 185 -3.73 12.47 4.42
C GLY A 185 -2.24 12.78 4.54
N ALA A 186 -1.43 12.25 3.63
CA ALA A 186 0.02 12.50 3.63
C ALA A 186 0.38 13.99 3.45
N ASP A 187 -0.38 14.74 2.63
CA ASP A 187 -0.17 16.19 2.46
C ASP A 187 -0.40 16.98 3.75
N GLU A 188 -1.34 16.54 4.59
CA GLU A 188 -1.58 17.14 5.89
C GLU A 188 -0.42 16.86 6.85
N VAL A 189 0.12 15.64 6.84
CA VAL A 189 1.32 15.27 7.60
C VAL A 189 2.52 16.11 7.19
N LEU A 190 2.75 16.29 5.89
CA LEU A 190 3.84 17.13 5.38
C LEU A 190 3.70 18.58 5.81
N ARG A 191 2.51 19.17 5.69
CA ARG A 191 2.27 20.55 6.13
C ARG A 191 2.57 20.71 7.63
N VAL A 192 2.08 19.79 8.46
CA VAL A 192 2.35 19.83 9.90
C VAL A 192 3.83 19.63 10.21
N ARG A 193 4.53 18.78 9.47
CA ARG A 193 5.99 18.60 9.58
C ARG A 193 6.74 19.91 9.29
N ASP A 194 6.30 20.65 8.28
CA ASP A 194 6.89 21.92 7.84
C ASP A 194 6.49 23.12 8.73
N GLY A 195 5.74 22.87 9.82
CA GLY A 195 5.38 23.86 10.81
C GLY A 195 4.00 24.50 10.64
N ASP A 196 3.20 24.05 9.66
CA ASP A 196 1.77 24.35 9.62
C ASP A 196 1.05 23.63 10.80
N PHE A 197 -0.22 23.94 11.00
CA PHE A 197 -1.04 23.26 11.97
C PHE A 197 -2.22 22.54 11.33
N SER A 198 -2.59 21.43 11.95
CA SER A 198 -3.81 20.70 11.66
C SER A 198 -4.63 20.59 12.94
N PRO A 199 -5.96 20.80 12.88
CA PRO A 199 -6.84 20.49 14.00
C PRO A 199 -7.01 18.98 14.23
N ASP A 200 -6.73 18.16 13.22
CA ASP A 200 -6.97 16.72 13.22
C ASP A 200 -5.71 15.88 13.43
N LEU A 201 -4.52 16.47 13.23
CA LEU A 201 -3.23 15.84 13.45
C LEU A 201 -2.42 16.61 14.49
N ARG A 202 -2.08 15.92 15.56
CA ARG A 202 -1.23 16.39 16.65
C ARG A 202 0.12 15.70 16.58
N VAL A 203 1.15 16.44 16.99
CA VAL A 203 2.53 15.95 17.02
C VAL A 203 3.15 16.23 18.38
N ALA A 204 3.75 15.20 18.97
CA ALA A 204 4.58 15.30 20.15
C ALA A 204 5.98 14.74 19.84
N ARG A 205 6.96 15.16 20.65
CA ARG A 205 8.34 14.66 20.58
C ARG A 205 8.67 13.97 21.89
N THR A 206 9.32 12.81 21.80
CA THR A 206 9.76 12.10 23.00
C THR A 206 10.94 12.81 23.66
N ASP A 207 11.05 12.65 24.98
CA ASP A 207 12.25 12.98 25.73
C ASP A 207 13.31 11.84 25.65
N ALA A 208 14.40 11.97 26.41
CA ALA A 208 15.48 10.96 26.45
C ALA A 208 15.08 9.62 27.07
N LEU A 209 13.93 9.56 27.76
CA LEU A 209 13.36 8.33 28.33
C LEU A 209 12.27 7.75 27.42
N GLY A 210 12.09 8.29 26.21
CA GLY A 210 11.05 7.88 25.27
C GLY A 210 9.66 8.39 25.64
N ARG A 211 9.52 9.27 26.65
CA ARG A 211 8.20 9.73 27.11
C ARG A 211 7.69 10.88 26.25
N PHE A 212 6.39 10.88 25.99
CA PHE A 212 5.69 11.94 25.29
C PHE A 212 4.42 12.34 26.04
N HIS A 213 3.92 13.53 25.76
CA HIS A 213 2.58 13.92 26.17
C HIS A 213 1.94 14.83 25.13
N PHE A 214 0.61 14.80 25.10
CA PHE A 214 -0.23 15.75 24.39
C PHE A 214 -1.10 16.47 25.41
N ASP A 215 -1.03 17.80 25.41
CA ASP A 215 -1.94 18.63 26.18
C ASP A 215 -3.13 19.08 25.31
N GLY A 216 -4.23 19.46 25.96
CA GLY A 216 -5.40 20.00 25.30
C GLY A 216 -6.09 19.00 24.37
N VAL A 217 -6.10 17.72 24.75
CA VAL A 217 -6.77 16.66 23.99
C VAL A 217 -8.22 16.56 24.45
N ASP A 218 -9.15 16.57 23.52
CA ASP A 218 -10.57 16.38 23.82
C ASP A 218 -10.80 15.01 24.47
N ALA A 219 -11.28 14.99 25.72
CA ALA A 219 -11.48 13.77 26.50
C ALA A 219 -12.56 12.84 25.91
N ALA A 220 -13.48 13.37 25.09
CA ALA A 220 -14.49 12.57 24.40
C ALA A 220 -13.96 11.98 23.08
N SER A 221 -12.85 12.49 22.55
CA SER A 221 -12.29 12.04 21.27
C SER A 221 -11.49 10.76 21.45
N GLU A 222 -11.82 9.75 20.65
CA GLU A 222 -10.94 8.60 20.44
C GLU A 222 -9.86 8.93 19.42
N LEU A 223 -8.63 8.59 19.76
CA LEU A 223 -7.44 8.82 18.96
C LEU A 223 -6.81 7.51 18.48
N GLU A 224 -6.18 7.61 17.32
CA GLU A 224 -5.13 6.70 16.91
C GLU A 224 -3.77 7.36 17.09
N LEU A 225 -2.81 6.58 17.57
CA LEU A 225 -1.44 7.03 17.78
C LEU A 225 -0.47 6.15 17.00
N SER A 226 0.55 6.79 16.45
CA SER A 226 1.71 6.15 15.83
C SER A 226 2.97 6.87 16.24
N ALA A 227 4.12 6.20 16.16
CA ALA A 227 5.42 6.80 16.42
C ALA A 227 6.42 6.43 15.34
N VAL A 228 7.35 7.35 15.09
CA VAL A 228 8.30 7.22 14.00
C VAL A 228 9.59 8.00 14.29
N CYS A 229 10.73 7.40 13.95
CA CYS A 229 12.05 8.00 14.02
C CYS A 229 12.97 7.45 12.93
N GLU A 230 14.18 7.98 12.81
CA GLU A 230 15.18 7.43 11.89
C GLU A 230 15.43 5.94 12.18
N GLY A 231 15.18 5.10 11.19
CA GLY A 231 15.35 3.65 11.27
C GLY A 231 14.29 2.90 12.08
N GLY A 232 13.20 3.56 12.54
CA GLY A 232 12.19 2.91 13.38
C GLY A 232 10.78 3.41 13.17
N LEU A 233 9.82 2.49 13.17
CA LEU A 233 8.40 2.82 13.04
C LEU A 233 7.50 1.88 13.83
N VAL A 234 6.35 2.40 14.25
CA VAL A 234 5.29 1.60 14.88
C VAL A 234 4.49 0.89 13.78
N LEU A 235 4.55 -0.45 13.74
CA LEU A 235 3.73 -1.25 12.81
C LEU A 235 2.29 -1.40 13.30
N ARG A 236 2.09 -1.44 14.61
CA ARG A 236 0.78 -1.58 15.23
C ARG A 236 0.44 -0.31 16.01
N ARG A 237 -0.38 0.54 15.38
CA ARG A 237 -0.89 1.77 15.99
C ARG A 237 -1.71 1.46 17.24
N ALA A 238 -1.61 2.33 18.25
CA ALA A 238 -2.59 2.33 19.33
C ALA A 238 -3.87 2.98 18.80
N ARG A 239 -5.02 2.37 19.07
CA ARG A 239 -6.34 2.84 18.58
C ARG A 239 -7.30 2.97 19.75
N GLY A 240 -8.25 3.91 19.64
CA GLY A 240 -9.28 4.12 20.65
C GLY A 240 -8.77 4.77 21.94
N VAL A 241 -7.64 5.47 21.87
CA VAL A 241 -6.99 6.12 23.01
C VAL A 241 -7.69 7.44 23.34
N ARG A 242 -7.91 7.74 24.61
CA ARG A 242 -8.55 8.99 25.07
C ARG A 242 -7.66 9.74 26.06
N ALA A 243 -7.93 11.03 26.23
CA ALA A 243 -7.25 11.82 27.25
C ALA A 243 -7.64 11.31 28.66
N GLY A 244 -6.65 11.22 29.56
CA GLY A 244 -6.84 10.68 30.90
C GLY A 244 -6.79 9.15 31.00
N ASP A 245 -6.64 8.44 29.88
CA ASP A 245 -6.31 7.01 29.90
C ASP A 245 -4.96 6.78 30.60
N ALA A 246 -4.69 5.52 30.97
CA ALA A 246 -3.38 5.11 31.47
C ALA A 246 -2.27 5.41 30.44
N GLU A 247 -1.02 5.49 30.93
CA GLU A 247 0.15 5.73 30.08
C GLU A 247 0.16 4.78 28.88
N VAL A 248 0.15 5.34 27.66
CA VAL A 248 0.10 4.57 26.42
C VAL A 248 1.50 4.12 26.02
N GLU A 249 1.66 2.83 25.75
CA GLU A 249 2.91 2.29 25.24
C GLU A 249 2.85 2.11 23.72
N LEU A 250 3.84 2.64 23.01
CA LEU A 250 4.05 2.45 21.58
C LEU A 250 5.38 1.71 21.35
N VAL A 251 5.37 0.68 20.52
CA VAL A 251 6.54 -0.15 20.23
C VAL A 251 7.06 0.13 18.81
N LEU A 252 8.28 0.65 18.72
CA LEU A 252 9.03 0.83 17.48
C LEU A 252 9.70 -0.48 17.08
N GLU A 253 9.52 -0.82 15.81
CA GLU A 253 10.29 -1.87 15.15
C GLU A 253 11.38 -1.24 14.28
N PRO A 254 12.62 -1.77 14.30
CA PRO A 254 13.66 -1.34 13.38
C PRO A 254 13.27 -1.62 11.94
N VAL A 255 13.34 -0.61 11.07
CA VAL A 255 12.99 -0.73 9.66
C VAL A 255 14.09 -0.18 8.76
N VAL A 256 14.45 -1.00 7.78
CA VAL A 256 15.38 -0.69 6.71
C VAL A 256 14.70 -0.83 5.36
N GLY A 257 15.23 -0.20 4.33
CA GLY A 257 14.64 -0.28 3.01
C GLY A 257 15.49 0.28 1.89
N ALA A 258 14.88 0.31 0.72
CA ALA A 258 15.43 0.99 -0.45
C ALA A 258 14.30 1.60 -1.28
N ALA A 259 14.62 2.72 -1.92
CA ALA A 259 13.79 3.34 -2.94
C ALA A 259 14.46 3.15 -4.29
N LEU A 260 13.73 2.60 -5.25
CA LEU A 260 14.20 2.38 -6.61
C LEU A 260 13.32 3.13 -7.59
N GLU A 261 13.93 3.64 -8.65
CA GLU A 261 13.23 4.22 -9.79
C GLU A 261 13.78 3.63 -11.10
N LEU A 262 12.89 3.08 -11.93
CA LEU A 262 13.25 2.48 -13.20
C LEU A 262 13.30 3.56 -14.28
N ARG A 263 14.43 3.63 -15.00
CA ARG A 263 14.64 4.61 -16.05
C ARG A 263 14.97 3.93 -17.37
N ASP A 264 14.32 4.35 -18.43
CA ASP A 264 14.75 4.02 -19.79
C ASP A 264 16.09 4.73 -20.11
N ALA A 265 16.79 4.30 -21.16
CA ALA A 265 18.02 4.90 -21.67
C ALA A 265 17.88 6.40 -22.04
N GLU A 266 16.65 6.89 -22.25
CA GLU A 266 16.35 8.33 -22.45
C GLU A 266 16.18 9.10 -21.12
N GLY A 267 16.32 8.44 -19.97
CA GLY A 267 16.08 9.01 -18.64
C GLY A 267 14.60 9.12 -18.26
N GLY A 268 13.68 8.70 -19.13
CA GLY A 268 12.23 8.68 -18.87
C GLY A 268 11.77 7.41 -18.14
N ALA A 269 10.49 7.37 -17.78
CA ALA A 269 9.84 6.15 -17.29
C ALA A 269 9.83 5.06 -18.37
N PRO A 270 9.74 3.76 -18.00
CA PRO A 270 9.62 2.66 -18.96
C PRO A 270 8.38 2.84 -19.84
N ARG A 271 8.47 2.42 -21.10
CA ARG A 271 7.38 2.54 -22.08
C ARG A 271 6.20 1.60 -21.80
N ALA A 272 6.46 0.45 -21.17
CA ALA A 272 5.43 -0.50 -20.73
C ALA A 272 4.38 0.16 -19.81
N GLY A 273 3.10 -0.12 -20.03
CA GLY A 273 1.94 0.27 -19.20
C GLY A 273 2.00 -0.17 -17.73
N GLU A 274 1.19 0.42 -16.85
CA GLU A 274 1.16 0.07 -15.41
C GLU A 274 0.77 -1.40 -15.16
N SER A 275 -0.14 -1.95 -15.97
CA SER A 275 -0.66 -3.33 -15.86
C SER A 275 0.42 -4.41 -15.95
N TRP A 276 1.58 -4.09 -16.52
CA TRP A 276 2.70 -5.03 -16.64
C TRP A 276 3.53 -5.16 -15.36
N PHE A 277 3.43 -4.21 -14.43
CA PHE A 277 4.29 -4.15 -13.25
C PHE A 277 3.70 -4.86 -12.02
N GLU A 278 2.50 -5.41 -12.15
CA GLU A 278 1.83 -6.15 -11.08
C GLU A 278 2.36 -7.59 -11.00
N GLY A 279 3.19 -7.87 -9.98
CA GLY A 279 3.66 -9.22 -9.67
C GLY A 279 4.93 -9.69 -10.38
N ILE A 280 5.53 -8.86 -11.24
CA ILE A 280 6.79 -9.20 -11.95
C ILE A 280 8.07 -8.78 -11.21
N ALA A 281 7.92 -7.95 -10.17
CA ALA A 281 9.01 -7.49 -9.33
C ALA A 281 9.20 -8.46 -8.17
N MET A 282 10.35 -9.14 -8.13
CA MET A 282 10.74 -9.98 -7.01
C MET A 282 11.79 -9.28 -6.16
N TRP A 283 11.67 -9.48 -4.85
CA TRP A 283 12.50 -8.85 -3.84
C TRP A 283 12.90 -9.87 -2.80
N ASP A 284 14.18 -9.91 -2.46
CA ASP A 284 14.68 -10.84 -1.46
C ASP A 284 15.79 -10.19 -0.64
N PRO A 285 15.64 -10.07 0.70
CA PRO A 285 16.72 -9.61 1.54
C PRO A 285 17.79 -10.70 1.62
N SER A 286 19.06 -10.30 1.53
CA SER A 286 20.18 -11.24 1.74
C SER A 286 20.26 -11.78 3.18
N ASP A 287 19.71 -11.05 4.14
CA ASP A 287 19.65 -11.45 5.55
C ASP A 287 18.29 -12.10 5.85
N PRO A 288 18.25 -13.40 6.19
CA PRO A 288 16.99 -14.12 6.46
C PRO A 288 16.28 -13.65 7.74
N ARG A 289 16.92 -12.83 8.57
CA ARG A 289 16.29 -12.23 9.76
C ARG A 289 15.43 -11.02 9.43
N LEU A 290 15.52 -10.51 8.19
CA LEU A 290 14.67 -9.45 7.71
C LEU A 290 13.34 -10.03 7.24
N ALA A 291 12.25 -9.53 7.80
CA ALA A 291 10.92 -9.88 7.35
C ALA A 291 10.33 -8.71 6.54
N PRO A 292 9.53 -8.98 5.48
CA PRO A 292 8.81 -7.93 4.77
C PRO A 292 8.03 -7.05 5.75
N CYS A 293 8.23 -5.75 5.65
CA CYS A 293 7.47 -4.77 6.43
C CYS A 293 6.25 -4.37 5.61
N PRO A 294 5.01 -4.72 6.02
CA PRO A 294 3.84 -4.11 5.39
C PRO A 294 3.98 -2.60 5.58
N LEU A 295 3.82 -1.79 4.52
CA LEU A 295 3.86 -0.35 4.77
C LEU A 295 2.67 -0.03 5.68
N PRO A 296 2.86 0.80 6.72
CA PRO A 296 1.76 1.21 7.58
C PRO A 296 0.62 1.71 6.70
N GLU A 297 -0.61 1.25 6.97
CA GLU A 297 -1.79 1.63 6.19
C GLU A 297 -1.71 3.13 5.94
N GLY A 298 -1.78 3.56 4.66
CA GLY A 298 -1.75 4.95 4.17
C GLY A 298 -0.54 5.83 4.51
N GLY A 299 0.60 5.25 4.87
CA GLY A 299 1.93 5.87 4.68
C GLY A 299 2.23 7.18 5.42
N LEU A 300 1.55 7.47 6.53
CA LEU A 300 1.72 8.74 7.28
C LEU A 300 3.12 8.84 7.88
N GLU A 301 3.60 7.73 8.45
CA GLU A 301 4.92 7.59 9.02
C GLU A 301 6.01 7.80 7.95
N LEU A 302 5.75 7.34 6.72
CA LEU A 302 6.66 7.52 5.58
C LEU A 302 6.67 8.97 5.09
N ALA A 303 5.50 9.63 5.04
CA ALA A 303 5.43 11.06 4.74
C ALA A 303 6.20 11.87 5.79
N TRP A 304 6.06 11.51 7.07
CA TRP A 304 6.80 12.16 8.14
C TRP A 304 8.31 11.95 8.06
N LEU A 305 8.79 10.74 7.76
CA LEU A 305 10.21 10.45 7.65
C LEU A 305 10.79 10.95 6.33
N GLY A 306 10.37 10.37 5.22
CA GLY A 306 11.00 10.58 3.92
C GLY A 306 10.53 11.84 3.18
N GLY A 307 9.58 12.59 3.75
CA GLY A 307 9.08 13.84 3.17
C GLY A 307 8.35 13.62 1.85
N SER A 308 8.26 14.67 1.05
CA SER A 308 7.64 14.59 -0.28
C SER A 308 8.30 13.57 -1.22
N PRO A 309 9.63 13.37 -1.26
CA PRO A 309 10.24 12.40 -2.16
C PRO A 309 9.81 10.95 -1.89
N LEU A 310 9.85 10.51 -0.63
CA LEU A 310 9.41 9.16 -0.28
C LEU A 310 7.90 9.00 -0.44
N GLN A 311 7.12 10.02 -0.08
CA GLN A 311 5.69 10.02 -0.36
C GLN A 311 5.41 9.90 -1.87
N GLN A 312 6.13 10.62 -2.73
CA GLN A 312 5.99 10.56 -4.18
C GLN A 312 6.47 9.24 -4.79
N LEU A 313 7.28 8.47 -4.07
CA LEU A 313 7.65 7.11 -4.46
C LEU A 313 6.59 6.10 -4.03
N VAL A 314 6.06 6.22 -2.81
CA VAL A 314 4.96 5.38 -2.30
C VAL A 314 3.66 5.65 -3.08
N ALA A 315 3.38 6.91 -3.39
CA ALA A 315 2.30 7.35 -4.28
C ALA A 315 2.70 7.29 -5.77
N GLY A 316 3.93 6.87 -6.06
CA GLY A 316 4.56 6.94 -7.37
C GLY A 316 3.97 5.96 -8.38
N GLY A 317 4.30 6.22 -9.65
CA GLY A 317 3.82 5.45 -10.80
C GLY A 317 4.44 4.07 -10.94
N ARG A 318 4.19 3.46 -12.09
CA ARG A 318 4.61 2.09 -12.47
C ARG A 318 6.12 1.80 -12.39
N ASP A 319 6.94 2.83 -12.31
CA ASP A 319 8.40 2.79 -12.35
C ASP A 319 9.08 3.06 -11.01
N ARG A 320 8.30 3.29 -9.94
CA ARG A 320 8.81 3.63 -8.62
C ARG A 320 8.49 2.55 -7.61
N TYR A 321 9.49 2.21 -6.81
CA TYR A 321 9.38 1.15 -5.82
C TYR A 321 9.97 1.59 -4.49
N VAL A 322 9.26 1.30 -3.41
CA VAL A 322 9.76 1.41 -2.04
C VAL A 322 9.62 0.06 -1.40
N MET A 323 10.74 -0.45 -0.92
CA MET A 323 10.80 -1.73 -0.25
C MET A 323 11.25 -1.50 1.18
N LEU A 324 10.47 -2.03 2.14
CA LEU A 324 10.77 -1.95 3.56
C LEU A 324 10.84 -3.35 4.15
N TYR A 325 11.79 -3.55 5.06
CA TYR A 325 11.93 -4.74 5.88
C TYR A 325 12.02 -4.36 7.35
N ARG A 326 11.33 -5.13 8.19
CA ARG A 326 11.52 -5.08 9.62
C ARG A 326 12.69 -5.97 10.01
N ALA A 327 13.51 -5.50 10.95
CA ALA A 327 14.54 -6.31 11.58
C ALA A 327 14.10 -6.67 13.01
N HIS A 328 14.33 -7.91 13.42
CA HIS A 328 13.99 -8.38 14.76
C HIS A 328 14.91 -7.83 15.86
N ASP A 329 16.16 -7.51 15.50
CA ASP A 329 17.19 -6.95 16.40
C ASP A 329 17.63 -5.56 15.91
N GLU A 330 18.40 -4.83 16.72
CA GLU A 330 19.12 -3.65 16.23
C GLU A 330 19.85 -4.00 14.94
N VAL A 331 19.60 -3.21 13.88
CA VAL A 331 20.21 -3.43 12.57
C VAL A 331 21.73 -3.44 12.77
N PRO A 332 22.42 -4.55 12.44
CA PRO A 332 23.85 -4.64 12.68
C PRO A 332 24.59 -3.51 11.95
N TYR A 333 25.76 -3.12 12.45
CA TYR A 333 26.66 -2.15 11.80
C TYR A 333 26.95 -2.48 10.32
N VAL A 334 26.76 -3.74 9.92
CA VAL A 334 26.78 -4.19 8.53
C VAL A 334 25.41 -3.93 7.91
N ARG A 335 25.33 -2.96 6.98
CA ARG A 335 24.11 -2.67 6.23
C ARG A 335 23.67 -3.93 5.47
N PRO A 336 22.49 -4.50 5.77
CA PRO A 336 22.02 -5.68 5.06
C PRO A 336 21.82 -5.34 3.58
N GLU A 337 22.04 -6.30 2.69
CA GLU A 337 21.79 -6.10 1.25
C GLU A 337 20.39 -6.61 0.88
N GLY A 338 19.74 -5.93 -0.05
CA GLY A 338 18.56 -6.42 -0.75
C GLY A 338 18.94 -6.81 -2.17
N SER A 339 18.19 -7.76 -2.72
CA SER A 339 18.19 -8.04 -4.15
C SER A 339 16.84 -7.68 -4.76
N PHE A 340 16.89 -7.15 -5.98
CA PHE A 340 15.73 -6.80 -6.77
C PHE A 340 15.87 -7.41 -8.14
N SER A 341 14.80 -8.03 -8.62
CA SER A 341 14.70 -8.43 -10.01
C SER A 341 13.36 -8.08 -10.61
N ILE A 342 13.38 -7.65 -11.85
CA ILE A 342 12.17 -7.32 -12.60
C ILE A 342 12.36 -7.65 -14.08
N SER A 343 11.30 -8.13 -14.71
CA SER A 343 11.25 -8.38 -16.16
C SER A 343 10.19 -7.49 -16.80
N VAL A 344 10.61 -6.31 -17.27
CA VAL A 344 9.71 -5.33 -17.91
C VAL A 344 9.57 -5.66 -19.41
N PRO A 345 8.35 -5.73 -19.98
CA PRO A 345 8.14 -5.98 -21.40
C PRO A 345 8.95 -5.03 -22.30
N GLY A 346 9.69 -5.59 -23.26
CA GLY A 346 10.50 -4.83 -24.22
C GLY A 346 11.87 -4.41 -23.69
N TYR A 347 12.23 -4.79 -22.47
CA TYR A 347 13.52 -4.52 -21.85
C TYR A 347 14.25 -5.81 -21.47
N GLU A 348 15.57 -5.73 -21.25
CA GLU A 348 16.31 -6.82 -20.62
C GLU A 348 15.89 -6.98 -19.15
N PRO A 349 15.74 -8.22 -18.64
CA PRO A 349 15.51 -8.44 -17.23
C PRO A 349 16.63 -7.83 -16.40
N ILE A 350 16.24 -7.08 -15.37
CA ILE A 350 17.19 -6.54 -14.40
C ILE A 350 17.26 -7.49 -13.22
N TRP A 351 18.48 -7.74 -12.77
CA TRP A 351 18.77 -8.25 -11.43
C TRP A 351 19.88 -7.38 -10.83
N THR A 352 19.66 -6.88 -9.62
CA THR A 352 20.62 -6.02 -8.94
C THR A 352 20.62 -6.25 -7.44
N ARG A 353 21.73 -5.89 -6.81
CA ARG A 353 21.89 -5.87 -5.34
C ARG A 353 22.25 -4.47 -4.89
N PHE A 354 21.75 -4.09 -3.72
CA PHE A 354 22.03 -2.81 -3.11
C PHE A 354 21.98 -2.91 -1.60
N PRO A 355 22.71 -2.05 -0.88
CA PRO A 355 22.56 -1.95 0.55
C PRO A 355 21.17 -1.38 0.89
N LEU A 356 20.56 -1.96 1.91
CA LEU A 356 19.38 -1.44 2.57
C LEU A 356 19.82 -0.39 3.60
N GLU A 357 19.04 0.68 3.68
CA GLU A 357 19.34 1.84 4.52
C GLU A 357 18.25 1.98 5.60
N PRO A 358 18.59 2.43 6.83
CA PRO A 358 17.59 2.82 7.79
C PRO A 358 16.65 3.85 7.18
N ILE A 359 15.35 3.69 7.43
CA ILE A 359 14.37 4.60 6.89
C ILE A 359 14.56 6.02 7.46
N SER A 360 14.70 7.01 6.60
CA SER A 360 15.04 8.38 6.99
C SER A 360 14.61 9.38 5.91
N ASP A 361 14.74 10.68 6.19
CA ASP A 361 14.64 11.75 5.19
C ASP A 361 15.78 11.75 4.18
N ALA A 362 16.90 11.08 4.51
CA ALA A 362 18.07 10.93 3.65
C ALA A 362 18.07 9.65 2.80
N MET A 363 16.99 8.87 2.80
CA MET A 363 16.94 7.62 2.05
C MET A 363 17.15 7.87 0.57
N THR A 364 18.19 7.26 0.00
CA THR A 364 18.60 7.56 -1.38
C THR A 364 17.71 6.82 -2.37
N VAL A 365 17.16 7.56 -3.34
CA VAL A 365 16.46 6.97 -4.49
C VAL A 365 17.50 6.49 -5.48
N ARG A 366 17.51 5.18 -5.74
CA ARG A 366 18.45 4.53 -6.67
C ARG A 366 17.81 4.40 -8.03
N GLU A 367 18.40 5.02 -9.03
CA GLU A 367 17.97 4.86 -10.41
C GLU A 367 18.52 3.56 -10.99
N LEU A 368 17.65 2.76 -11.59
CA LEU A 368 17.99 1.54 -12.30
C LEU A 368 17.72 1.74 -13.79
N GLY A 369 18.80 1.80 -14.56
CA GLY A 369 18.74 1.89 -16.02
C GLY A 369 18.26 0.60 -16.65
N LEU A 370 17.17 0.67 -17.41
CA LEU A 370 16.65 -0.41 -18.24
C LEU A 370 17.34 -0.40 -19.60
N VAL A 371 17.73 -1.58 -20.06
CA VAL A 371 18.27 -1.78 -21.42
C VAL A 371 17.13 -2.19 -22.34
N ARG A 372 16.80 -1.35 -23.32
CA ARG A 372 15.76 -1.65 -24.32
C ARG A 372 16.20 -2.80 -25.22
N ARG A 373 15.29 -3.75 -25.46
CA ARG A 373 15.41 -4.79 -26.50
C ARG A 373 14.76 -4.38 -27.81
N THR A 374 13.80 -3.47 -27.75
CA THR A 374 13.11 -2.90 -28.91
C THR A 374 12.77 -1.44 -28.64
N ASP A 375 12.69 -0.65 -29.69
CA ASP A 375 12.16 0.73 -29.66
C ASP A 375 10.70 0.81 -30.08
N ARG A 376 10.14 -0.31 -30.57
CA ARG A 376 8.79 -0.40 -31.10
C ARG A 376 7.83 -0.95 -30.05
N PHE A 377 6.93 -0.09 -29.61
CA PHE A 377 5.87 -0.39 -28.66
C PHE A 377 4.55 0.16 -29.18
N ALA A 378 3.45 -0.53 -28.90
CA ALA A 378 2.12 -0.06 -29.22
C ALA A 378 1.11 -0.46 -28.14
N ALA A 379 -0.16 -0.16 -28.37
CA ALA A 379 -1.25 -0.57 -27.51
C ALA A 379 -1.90 -1.87 -28.02
N LEU A 380 -2.26 -2.75 -27.10
CA LEU A 380 -3.15 -3.88 -27.35
C LEU A 380 -4.48 -3.60 -26.65
N GLU A 381 -5.53 -3.40 -27.44
CA GLU A 381 -6.88 -3.33 -26.93
C GLU A 381 -7.50 -4.72 -27.01
N PHE A 382 -8.17 -5.18 -25.96
CA PHE A 382 -8.89 -6.45 -26.05
C PHE A 382 -10.20 -6.41 -25.29
N SER A 383 -11.16 -7.21 -25.77
CA SER A 383 -12.44 -7.40 -25.10
C SER A 383 -12.69 -8.85 -24.76
N LEU A 384 -13.42 -9.05 -23.67
CA LEU A 384 -13.94 -10.35 -23.26
C LEU A 384 -15.45 -10.36 -23.48
N ASP A 385 -15.96 -11.38 -24.17
CA ASP A 385 -17.41 -11.65 -24.25
C ASP A 385 -17.80 -12.63 -23.14
N GLY A 386 -19.00 -12.46 -22.54
CA GLY A 386 -19.55 -13.37 -21.52
C GLY A 386 -19.12 -13.06 -20.08
N VAL A 387 -18.60 -11.85 -19.82
CA VAL A 387 -18.13 -11.41 -18.49
C VAL A 387 -19.11 -10.50 -17.75
N GLU A 388 -20.19 -10.07 -18.41
CA GLU A 388 -21.11 -9.03 -17.91
C GLU A 388 -21.81 -9.43 -16.61
N GLY A 389 -22.18 -10.71 -16.49
CA GLY A 389 -22.75 -11.26 -15.26
C GLY A 389 -21.73 -11.32 -14.11
N TRP A 390 -20.47 -11.64 -14.42
CA TRP A 390 -19.43 -11.89 -13.41
C TRP A 390 -18.93 -10.60 -12.77
N MET A 391 -18.75 -9.55 -13.58
CA MET A 391 -18.23 -8.27 -13.09
C MET A 391 -19.27 -7.48 -12.28
N SER A 392 -20.56 -7.74 -12.52
CA SER A 392 -21.65 -7.15 -11.75
C SER A 392 -21.71 -7.68 -10.32
N ALA A 393 -21.34 -8.95 -10.09
CA ALA A 393 -21.36 -9.60 -8.78
C ALA A 393 -20.20 -9.19 -7.85
N ARG A 394 -19.04 -8.81 -8.40
CA ARG A 394 -17.85 -8.42 -7.60
C ARG A 394 -17.97 -7.05 -6.91
N GLY A 395 -19.03 -6.28 -7.17
CA GLY A 395 -19.19 -4.93 -6.63
C GLY A 395 -18.14 -3.93 -7.15
N ARG A 396 -18.37 -2.63 -6.93
CA ARG A 396 -17.50 -1.55 -7.44
C ARG A 396 -16.21 -1.32 -6.63
N ALA A 397 -16.00 -2.08 -5.56
CA ALA A 397 -15.05 -1.71 -4.51
C ALA A 397 -13.69 -2.42 -4.56
N ASP A 398 -13.55 -3.53 -5.31
CA ASP A 398 -12.29 -4.27 -5.31
C ASP A 398 -11.31 -3.77 -6.38
N GLN A 399 -10.26 -3.10 -5.91
CA GLN A 399 -9.07 -2.70 -6.67
C GLN A 399 -8.16 -3.91 -7.04
N GLN A 400 -8.66 -5.14 -6.92
CA GLN A 400 -7.89 -6.36 -7.08
C GLN A 400 -7.84 -6.79 -8.56
N ALA A 401 -6.78 -7.51 -8.94
CA ALA A 401 -6.66 -8.07 -10.27
C ALA A 401 -7.76 -9.13 -10.52
N PHE A 402 -8.60 -8.89 -11.52
CA PHE A 402 -9.58 -9.80 -12.10
C PHE A 402 -8.94 -11.03 -12.76
N GLY A 403 -7.78 -10.85 -13.38
CA GLY A 403 -7.09 -11.92 -14.11
C GLY A 403 -5.68 -11.55 -14.50
N LEU A 404 -5.05 -12.45 -15.24
CA LEU A 404 -3.72 -12.32 -15.81
C LEU A 404 -3.83 -12.64 -17.30
N LEU A 405 -3.57 -11.65 -18.15
CA LEU A 405 -3.39 -11.88 -19.57
C LEU A 405 -1.94 -12.29 -19.83
N ARG A 406 -1.73 -13.41 -20.51
CA ARG A 406 -0.43 -13.89 -20.95
C ARG A 406 -0.29 -13.73 -22.44
N LEU A 407 0.81 -13.13 -22.87
CA LEU A 407 1.19 -13.00 -24.27
C LEU A 407 2.47 -13.82 -24.47
N LYS A 408 2.36 -14.91 -25.22
CA LYS A 408 3.49 -15.74 -25.58
C LYS A 408 3.91 -15.44 -27.01
N GLY A 409 5.15 -14.97 -27.20
CA GLY A 409 5.69 -14.71 -28.52
C GLY A 409 5.67 -15.97 -29.38
N VAL A 410 5.11 -15.89 -30.58
CA VAL A 410 5.07 -17.02 -31.53
C VAL A 410 6.47 -17.29 -32.08
N ASP A 411 7.17 -16.21 -32.44
CA ASP A 411 8.50 -16.27 -33.07
C ASP A 411 9.65 -15.98 -32.08
N ALA A 412 9.32 -15.66 -30.83
CA ALA A 412 10.27 -15.29 -29.80
C ALA A 412 9.98 -16.06 -28.52
N HIS A 413 11.03 -16.51 -27.81
CA HIS A 413 10.91 -17.06 -26.45
C HIS A 413 10.66 -15.94 -25.42
N VAL A 414 9.63 -15.14 -25.66
CA VAL A 414 9.20 -14.04 -24.80
C VAL A 414 7.81 -14.39 -24.29
N GLU A 415 7.65 -14.38 -22.97
CA GLU A 415 6.36 -14.52 -22.31
C GLU A 415 6.16 -13.25 -21.47
N LEU A 416 5.03 -12.59 -21.68
CA LEU A 416 4.64 -11.37 -21.00
C LEU A 416 3.37 -11.64 -20.21
N GLU A 417 3.32 -11.17 -18.97
CA GLU A 417 2.13 -11.29 -18.13
C GLU A 417 1.66 -9.89 -17.71
N ALA A 418 0.38 -9.59 -17.95
CA ALA A 418 -0.27 -8.36 -17.51
C ALA A 418 -1.40 -8.68 -16.55
N ALA A 419 -1.41 -8.04 -15.39
CA ALA A 419 -2.55 -8.12 -14.50
C ALA A 419 -3.70 -7.26 -15.03
N LEU A 420 -4.90 -7.83 -15.00
CA LEU A 420 -6.12 -7.19 -15.43
C LEU A 420 -6.90 -6.77 -14.20
N ARG A 421 -7.21 -5.49 -14.05
CA ARG A 421 -8.15 -5.02 -13.02
C ARG A 421 -9.59 -5.16 -13.52
N SER A 422 -10.56 -5.26 -12.62
CA SER A 422 -11.98 -5.30 -13.01
C SER A 422 -12.35 -4.07 -13.86
N ASN A 423 -12.95 -4.28 -15.03
CA ASN A 423 -13.45 -3.21 -15.88
C ASN A 423 -14.87 -3.53 -16.35
N PRO A 424 -15.92 -2.81 -15.88
CA PRO A 424 -17.32 -3.13 -16.16
C PRO A 424 -17.67 -3.33 -17.64
N ASP A 425 -16.95 -2.66 -18.54
CA ASP A 425 -17.23 -2.70 -19.98
C ASP A 425 -16.62 -3.94 -20.67
N GLY A 426 -15.91 -4.80 -19.93
CA GLY A 426 -15.28 -6.00 -20.49
C GLY A 426 -14.18 -5.69 -21.50
N ARG A 427 -13.61 -4.48 -21.44
CA ARG A 427 -12.61 -3.98 -22.36
C ARG A 427 -11.37 -3.54 -21.61
N TRP A 428 -10.21 -3.87 -22.13
CA TRP A 428 -8.94 -3.47 -21.54
C TRP A 428 -8.04 -2.90 -22.62
N LYS A 429 -7.20 -1.96 -22.20
CA LYS A 429 -6.14 -1.40 -23.01
C LYS A 429 -4.82 -1.62 -22.30
N LEU A 430 -3.93 -2.38 -22.92
CA LEU A 430 -2.58 -2.58 -22.47
C LEU A 430 -1.66 -1.70 -23.30
N ASP A 431 -1.13 -0.65 -22.68
CA ASP A 431 -0.16 0.21 -23.33
C ASP A 431 1.26 -0.36 -23.20
N GLY A 432 2.11 0.00 -24.16
CA GLY A 432 3.54 -0.34 -24.11
C GLY A 432 3.81 -1.83 -24.32
N VAL A 433 3.05 -2.48 -25.19
CA VAL A 433 3.30 -3.85 -25.64
C VAL A 433 4.40 -3.80 -26.71
N PRO A 434 5.48 -4.57 -26.59
CA PRO A 434 6.49 -4.67 -27.65
C PRO A 434 5.85 -5.16 -28.95
N CYS A 435 6.11 -4.51 -30.10
CA CYS A 435 5.57 -4.98 -31.37
C CYS A 435 6.05 -6.40 -31.68
N GLY A 436 5.15 -7.26 -32.17
CA GLY A 436 5.43 -8.67 -32.42
C GLY A 436 4.16 -9.51 -32.54
N ARG A 437 4.35 -10.80 -32.79
CA ARG A 437 3.27 -11.78 -32.93
C ARG A 437 3.14 -12.61 -31.67
N TYR A 438 1.94 -12.65 -31.09
CA TYR A 438 1.70 -13.27 -29.78
C TYR A 438 0.51 -14.22 -29.82
N GLU A 439 0.64 -15.34 -29.12
CA GLU A 439 -0.47 -16.18 -28.65
C GLU A 439 -0.97 -15.61 -27.32
N LEU A 440 -2.26 -15.30 -27.27
CA LEU A 440 -2.94 -14.79 -26.09
C LEU A 440 -3.56 -15.95 -25.32
N SER A 441 -3.39 -15.92 -24.01
CA SER A 441 -4.17 -16.72 -23.09
C SER A 441 -4.56 -15.89 -21.88
N LEU A 442 -5.75 -16.14 -21.35
CA LEU A 442 -6.27 -15.45 -20.18
C LEU A 442 -6.35 -16.44 -19.03
N ALA A 443 -5.66 -16.16 -17.93
CA ALA A 443 -5.86 -16.86 -16.67
C ALA A 443 -6.67 -15.97 -15.72
N LEU A 444 -7.87 -16.39 -15.33
CA LEU A 444 -8.61 -15.69 -14.29
C LEU A 444 -7.96 -15.98 -12.94
N ARG A 445 -7.67 -14.94 -12.17
CA ARG A 445 -6.82 -15.02 -10.99
C ARG A 445 -7.65 -14.79 -9.73
N ASP A 446 -7.74 -15.83 -8.90
CA ASP A 446 -8.23 -15.73 -7.52
C ASP A 446 -7.09 -16.17 -6.57
N TRP A 447 -6.26 -15.18 -6.21
CA TRP A 447 -5.21 -15.06 -5.17
C TRP A 447 -4.23 -16.22 -4.83
N SER A 448 -4.39 -17.46 -5.27
CA SER A 448 -3.37 -18.51 -5.06
C SER A 448 -3.38 -19.65 -6.07
N SER A 449 -4.41 -19.75 -6.90
CA SER A 449 -4.47 -20.73 -7.98
C SER A 449 -4.62 -20.03 -9.32
N VAL A 450 -3.69 -20.32 -10.23
CA VAL A 450 -3.97 -20.19 -11.65
C VAL A 450 -4.98 -21.29 -11.95
N LEU A 451 -6.26 -20.94 -12.05
CA LEU A 451 -7.15 -21.80 -12.83
C LEU A 451 -6.52 -21.82 -14.22
N PRO A 452 -6.15 -22.99 -14.80
CA PRO A 452 -5.65 -23.03 -16.16
C PRO A 452 -6.63 -22.23 -17.01
N GLY A 453 -6.09 -21.19 -17.64
CA GLY A 453 -6.90 -20.18 -18.31
C GLY A 453 -7.89 -20.82 -19.26
N PRO A 454 -9.16 -20.37 -19.27
CA PRO A 454 -10.13 -20.86 -20.23
C PRO A 454 -9.74 -20.34 -21.61
N SER A 455 -9.01 -21.15 -22.38
CA SER A 455 -9.09 -21.07 -23.83
C SER A 455 -8.76 -22.43 -24.43
N ALA A 456 -9.77 -23.13 -24.93
CA ALA A 456 -9.57 -24.08 -26.01
C ALA A 456 -9.16 -23.35 -27.33
N GLU A 457 -9.29 -22.02 -27.37
CA GLU A 457 -8.94 -21.16 -28.50
C GLU A 457 -7.70 -20.30 -28.21
N THR A 458 -6.55 -20.74 -28.73
CA THR A 458 -5.38 -19.87 -28.88
C THR A 458 -5.72 -18.75 -29.85
N VAL A 459 -5.77 -17.50 -29.36
CA VAL A 459 -5.91 -16.32 -30.22
C VAL A 459 -4.53 -15.78 -30.54
N ILE A 460 -4.19 -15.73 -31.83
CA ILE A 460 -2.94 -15.12 -32.29
C ILE A 460 -3.23 -13.67 -32.67
N VAL A 461 -2.45 -12.74 -32.14
CA VAL A 461 -2.51 -11.31 -32.48
C VAL A 461 -1.16 -10.82 -32.98
N ASP A 462 -1.19 -9.99 -34.01
CA ASP A 462 -0.03 -9.25 -34.51
C ASP A 462 -0.11 -7.81 -33.98
N VAL A 463 0.81 -7.44 -33.09
CA VAL A 463 0.92 -6.08 -32.54
C VAL A 463 1.93 -5.30 -33.38
N ASP A 464 1.46 -4.37 -34.20
CA ASP A 464 2.30 -3.49 -35.00
C ASP A 464 2.43 -2.09 -34.35
N GLU A 465 2.88 -1.08 -35.11
CA GLU A 465 3.05 0.30 -34.58
C GLU A 465 1.73 1.04 -34.40
N ASP A 466 0.69 0.67 -35.15
CA ASP A 466 -0.66 1.24 -35.03
C ASP A 466 -1.44 0.58 -33.88
N GLY A 467 -0.93 -0.55 -33.37
CA GLY A 467 -1.47 -1.30 -32.24
C GLY A 467 -2.13 -2.60 -32.68
N ALA A 468 -2.95 -3.16 -31.81
CA ALA A 468 -3.75 -4.31 -32.15
C ALA A 468 -5.05 -4.36 -31.37
N SER A 469 -6.00 -5.13 -31.90
CA SER A 469 -7.21 -5.49 -31.19
C SER A 469 -7.37 -7.00 -31.15
N ALA A 470 -7.70 -7.54 -29.99
CA ALA A 470 -8.01 -8.95 -29.82
C ALA A 470 -9.38 -9.13 -29.16
N HIS A 471 -10.00 -10.26 -29.46
CA HIS A 471 -11.27 -10.63 -28.85
C HIS A 471 -11.14 -12.04 -28.28
N LEU A 472 -11.47 -12.20 -27.01
CA LEU A 472 -11.45 -13.51 -26.34
C LEU A 472 -12.87 -13.83 -25.88
N SER A 473 -13.40 -14.95 -26.35
CA SER A 473 -14.73 -15.41 -25.95
C SER A 473 -14.63 -16.28 -24.70
N LEU A 474 -15.44 -15.96 -23.69
CA LEU A 474 -15.70 -16.86 -22.56
C LEU A 474 -17.04 -17.57 -22.71
N ALA A 475 -17.61 -17.61 -23.91
CA ALA A 475 -18.90 -18.27 -24.16
C ALA A 475 -18.89 -19.73 -23.69
N GLY A 476 -19.97 -20.14 -23.03
CA GLY A 476 -20.07 -21.50 -22.46
C GLY A 476 -19.41 -21.63 -21.08
N ARG A 477 -19.04 -20.51 -20.44
CA ARG A 477 -18.47 -20.47 -19.09
C ARG A 477 -19.43 -19.77 -18.13
N GLY A 478 -19.47 -20.23 -16.89
CA GLY A 478 -20.23 -19.60 -15.80
C GLY A 478 -19.33 -19.09 -14.67
N ALA A 479 -19.95 -18.40 -13.70
CA ALA A 479 -19.32 -18.04 -12.43
C ALA A 479 -20.18 -18.48 -11.25
N GLY A 480 -19.53 -18.80 -10.13
CA GLY A 480 -20.19 -19.12 -8.87
C GLY A 480 -19.90 -18.08 -7.82
N GLU A 481 -20.93 -17.47 -7.23
CA GLU A 481 -20.84 -16.73 -5.99
C GLU A 481 -21.09 -17.67 -4.81
N ILE A 482 -20.17 -17.68 -3.86
CA ILE A 482 -20.25 -18.54 -2.67
C ILE A 482 -20.52 -17.63 -1.48
N LEU A 483 -21.69 -17.79 -0.88
CA LEU A 483 -22.04 -17.12 0.37
C LEU A 483 -21.61 -18.01 1.53
N VAL A 484 -20.74 -17.50 2.39
CA VAL A 484 -20.30 -18.25 3.57
C VAL A 484 -20.97 -17.65 4.80
N ALA A 485 -21.75 -18.45 5.52
CA ALA A 485 -22.40 -18.05 6.75
C ALA A 485 -21.73 -18.73 7.95
N ARG A 486 -21.62 -18.02 9.06
CA ARG A 486 -21.20 -18.58 10.36
C ARG A 486 -22.34 -19.41 10.98
N ALA A 487 -22.01 -20.14 12.05
CA ALA A 487 -23.00 -20.93 12.82
C ALA A 487 -24.17 -20.08 13.37
N ASP A 488 -23.93 -18.79 13.63
CA ASP A 488 -24.97 -17.84 14.08
C ASP A 488 -25.83 -17.26 12.94
N GLY A 489 -25.58 -17.69 11.69
CA GLY A 489 -26.27 -17.22 10.49
C GLY A 489 -25.75 -15.89 9.94
N SER A 490 -24.72 -15.28 10.55
CA SER A 490 -24.10 -14.06 10.01
C SER A 490 -23.13 -14.35 8.88
N ASP A 491 -22.97 -13.40 7.94
CA ASP A 491 -22.04 -13.55 6.83
C ASP A 491 -20.58 -13.58 7.30
N TYR A 492 -19.81 -14.50 6.76
CA TYR A 492 -18.36 -14.57 6.91
C TYR A 492 -17.68 -13.83 5.77
N ALA A 493 -16.90 -12.79 6.08
CA ALA A 493 -16.20 -11.94 5.11
C ALA A 493 -14.66 -12.04 5.17
N GLY A 494 -14.12 -13.03 5.89
CA GLY A 494 -12.67 -13.18 6.10
C GLY A 494 -11.96 -14.04 5.06
N GLU A 495 -10.70 -14.36 5.33
CA GLU A 495 -9.89 -15.20 4.47
C GLU A 495 -10.41 -16.66 4.45
N LEU A 496 -10.41 -17.31 3.28
CA LEU A 496 -10.69 -18.74 3.17
C LEU A 496 -9.98 -19.43 2.01
N VAL A 497 -9.90 -20.75 2.07
CA VAL A 497 -9.49 -21.62 0.97
C VAL A 497 -10.64 -22.57 0.65
N LEU A 498 -11.16 -22.50 -0.58
CA LEU A 498 -12.14 -23.43 -1.12
C LEU A 498 -11.44 -24.57 -1.85
N ARG A 499 -11.96 -25.77 -1.68
CA ARG A 499 -11.73 -26.91 -2.56
C ARG A 499 -12.90 -26.99 -3.53
N VAL A 500 -12.61 -26.96 -4.82
CA VAL A 500 -13.58 -26.98 -5.92
C VAL A 500 -13.31 -28.22 -6.75
N LYS A 501 -14.30 -29.09 -6.89
CA LYS A 501 -14.15 -30.38 -7.56
C LYS A 501 -15.21 -30.55 -8.64
N GLN A 502 -14.76 -30.96 -9.83
CA GLN A 502 -15.61 -31.34 -10.96
C GLN A 502 -15.05 -32.65 -11.53
N GLY A 503 -15.64 -33.79 -11.17
CA GLY A 503 -15.04 -35.10 -11.46
C GLY A 503 -13.74 -35.34 -10.68
N ASP A 504 -12.69 -35.78 -11.36
CA ASP A 504 -11.37 -36.09 -10.76
C ASP A 504 -10.48 -34.88 -10.44
N PRO A 505 -10.41 -33.80 -11.26
CA PRO A 505 -9.57 -32.65 -10.92
C PRO A 505 -10.11 -31.90 -9.71
N VAL A 506 -9.25 -31.80 -8.68
CA VAL A 506 -9.48 -30.98 -7.49
C VAL A 506 -8.69 -29.68 -7.63
N ARG A 507 -9.36 -28.55 -7.40
CA ARG A 507 -8.76 -27.21 -7.44
C ARG A 507 -8.90 -26.56 -6.06
N TYR A 508 -7.90 -25.79 -5.67
CA TYR A 508 -7.92 -25.04 -4.42
C TYR A 508 -7.89 -23.56 -4.74
N VAL A 509 -8.89 -22.80 -4.28
CA VAL A 509 -9.03 -21.36 -4.55
C VAL A 509 -8.96 -20.61 -3.22
N ARG A 510 -8.08 -19.61 -3.12
CA ARG A 510 -7.93 -18.81 -1.88
C ARG A 510 -8.53 -17.44 -2.08
N PHE A 511 -9.25 -16.97 -1.08
CA PHE A 511 -9.80 -15.63 -0.99
C PHE A 511 -9.22 -14.94 0.23
N ALA A 512 -8.79 -13.69 0.09
CA ALA A 512 -8.34 -12.87 1.22
C ALA A 512 -9.53 -12.30 2.03
N ALA A 513 -10.65 -12.05 1.36
CA ALA A 513 -11.91 -11.55 1.93
C ALA A 513 -13.07 -11.78 0.95
N ALA A 514 -14.31 -11.56 1.40
CA ALA A 514 -15.50 -11.53 0.53
C ALA A 514 -15.48 -10.32 -0.43
N PRO A 515 -16.14 -10.38 -1.60
CA PRO A 515 -17.01 -11.46 -2.09
C PRO A 515 -16.25 -12.67 -2.64
N TYR A 516 -16.77 -13.89 -2.42
CA TYR A 516 -16.15 -15.13 -2.88
C TYR A 516 -16.73 -15.57 -4.22
N VAL A 517 -16.16 -15.06 -5.32
CA VAL A 517 -16.65 -15.33 -6.68
C VAL A 517 -15.60 -16.11 -7.46
N ILE A 518 -15.95 -17.32 -7.89
CA ILE A 518 -15.13 -18.15 -8.79
C ILE A 518 -15.65 -17.99 -10.22
N GLY A 519 -14.84 -17.43 -11.12
CA GLY A 519 -15.19 -17.24 -12.54
C GLY A 519 -14.53 -18.25 -13.48
N GLY A 520 -15.01 -18.31 -14.73
CA GLY A 520 -14.38 -19.10 -15.81
C GLY A 520 -14.58 -20.60 -15.75
N LEU A 521 -15.60 -21.05 -15.02
CA LEU A 521 -15.90 -22.47 -14.88
C LEU A 521 -16.72 -22.97 -16.06
N GLU A 522 -16.46 -24.19 -16.50
CA GLU A 522 -17.24 -24.89 -17.53
C GLU A 522 -18.65 -25.16 -17.01
N GLU A 523 -19.65 -25.27 -17.89
CA GLU A 523 -20.99 -25.73 -17.49
C GLU A 523 -20.91 -27.10 -16.79
N GLY A 524 -21.60 -27.26 -15.66
CA GLY A 524 -21.63 -28.51 -14.93
C GLY A 524 -21.90 -28.37 -13.43
N GLU A 525 -21.90 -29.52 -12.76
CA GLU A 525 -22.04 -29.63 -11.31
C GLU A 525 -20.66 -29.68 -10.64
N TYR A 526 -20.48 -28.82 -9.62
CA TYR A 526 -19.25 -28.68 -8.86
C TYR A 526 -19.53 -28.91 -7.38
N GLU A 527 -18.70 -29.72 -6.73
CA GLU A 527 -18.64 -29.79 -5.28
C GLU A 527 -17.68 -28.71 -4.78
N VAL A 528 -18.19 -27.78 -3.96
CA VAL A 528 -17.40 -26.70 -3.36
C VAL A 528 -17.39 -26.90 -1.84
N SER A 529 -16.21 -27.04 -1.25
CA SER A 529 -16.06 -27.20 0.20
C SER A 529 -15.03 -26.24 0.79
N VAL A 530 -15.23 -25.80 2.03
CA VAL A 530 -14.24 -24.97 2.74
C VAL A 530 -13.15 -25.88 3.31
N GLU A 531 -11.92 -25.69 2.86
CA GLU A 531 -10.73 -26.40 3.33
C GLU A 531 -10.09 -25.68 4.54
N ARG A 532 -9.98 -24.35 4.47
CA ARG A 532 -9.39 -23.51 5.53
C ARG A 532 -10.15 -22.20 5.70
N VAL A 533 -10.16 -21.70 6.93
CA VAL A 533 -10.70 -20.40 7.34
C VAL A 533 -9.58 -19.64 8.06
N GLY A 534 -9.06 -18.59 7.44
CA GLY A 534 -7.81 -17.95 7.87
C GLY A 534 -6.64 -18.96 7.99
N ALA A 535 -5.95 -18.95 9.13
CA ALA A 535 -4.84 -19.87 9.39
C ALA A 535 -5.28 -21.30 9.75
N HIS A 536 -6.57 -21.54 10.02
CA HIS A 536 -7.06 -22.79 10.59
C HIS A 536 -7.68 -23.72 9.52
N ALA A 537 -7.49 -25.02 9.67
CA ALA A 537 -8.24 -26.01 8.90
C ALA A 537 -9.72 -25.96 9.29
N ALA A 538 -10.62 -26.05 8.32
CA ALA A 538 -12.04 -26.08 8.61
C ALA A 538 -12.44 -27.43 9.22
N ALA A 539 -13.09 -27.41 10.38
CA ALA A 539 -13.60 -28.63 10.99
C ALA A 539 -14.74 -29.20 10.12
N GLY A 540 -14.63 -30.47 9.70
CA GLY A 540 -15.71 -31.15 8.98
C GLY A 540 -15.92 -30.78 7.51
N ALA A 541 -15.04 -29.96 6.91
CA ALA A 541 -15.04 -29.57 5.50
C ALA A 541 -16.45 -29.28 4.93
N PRO A 542 -17.16 -28.27 5.44
CA PRO A 542 -18.53 -28.00 5.01
C PRO A 542 -18.57 -27.76 3.49
N SER A 543 -19.51 -28.44 2.82
CA SER A 543 -19.60 -28.49 1.36
C SER A 543 -20.99 -28.11 0.84
N ALA A 544 -21.04 -27.46 -0.31
CA ALA A 544 -22.25 -27.22 -1.08
C ALA A 544 -22.07 -27.69 -2.53
N GLN A 545 -23.18 -28.01 -3.19
CA GLN A 545 -23.20 -28.22 -4.64
C GLN A 545 -23.42 -26.88 -5.33
N LEU A 546 -22.56 -26.57 -6.29
CA LEU A 546 -22.66 -25.41 -7.16
C LEU A 546 -22.99 -25.90 -8.56
N TRP A 547 -24.18 -25.54 -9.04
CA TRP A 547 -24.65 -25.88 -10.38
C TRP A 547 -24.45 -24.69 -11.29
N LEU A 548 -23.54 -24.80 -12.25
CA LEU A 548 -23.23 -23.72 -13.17
C LEU A 548 -23.86 -23.96 -14.53
N THR A 549 -24.58 -22.95 -15.02
CA THR A 549 -24.99 -22.88 -16.42
C THR A 549 -24.09 -21.89 -17.16
N ALA A 550 -23.92 -22.09 -18.46
CA ALA A 550 -23.20 -21.16 -19.30
C ALA A 550 -23.76 -19.74 -19.15
N ASP A 551 -22.85 -18.76 -19.10
CA ASP A 551 -23.12 -17.32 -19.12
C ASP A 551 -23.99 -16.80 -17.95
N THR A 552 -24.07 -17.55 -16.84
CA THR A 552 -24.78 -17.12 -15.63
C THR A 552 -23.88 -17.03 -14.40
N VAL A 553 -24.39 -16.37 -13.35
CA VAL A 553 -23.84 -16.42 -12.00
C VAL A 553 -24.75 -17.29 -11.14
N SER A 554 -24.24 -18.40 -10.64
CA SER A 554 -24.95 -19.24 -9.68
C SER A 554 -24.52 -18.90 -8.26
N VAL A 555 -25.45 -18.95 -7.31
CA VAL A 555 -25.16 -18.69 -5.90
C VAL A 555 -25.28 -20.00 -5.12
N CYS A 556 -24.27 -20.34 -4.32
CA CYS A 556 -24.37 -21.42 -3.33
C CYS A 556 -24.02 -20.90 -1.93
N MET A 557 -24.58 -21.54 -0.90
CA MET A 557 -24.37 -21.14 0.49
C MET A 557 -23.67 -22.26 1.27
N ILE A 558 -22.61 -21.92 1.99
CA ILE A 558 -21.87 -22.84 2.89
C ILE A 558 -21.98 -22.33 4.32
N HIS A 559 -22.40 -23.20 5.24
CA HIS A 559 -22.44 -22.90 6.67
C HIS A 559 -21.18 -23.43 7.37
N LEU A 560 -20.45 -22.54 8.03
CA LEU A 560 -19.33 -22.89 8.90
C LEU A 560 -19.87 -23.43 10.25
N PRO A 561 -19.25 -24.48 10.81
CA PRO A 561 -19.68 -25.10 12.07
C PRO A 561 -19.46 -24.21 13.30
#